data_AF-A0A1U7NAT0-F1
#
_entry.id   AF-A0A1U7NAT0-F1
#
_cell.length_a   1.000
_cell.length_b   1.000
_cell.length_c   1.000
_cell.angle_alpha   90.00
_cell.angle_beta   90.00
_cell.angle_gamma   90.00
#
_symmetry.space_group_name_H-M   'P 1'
#
loop_
_entity.id
_entity.type
_entity.pdbx_description
1 polymer ?
#
loop_
_entity_poly.entity_id
_entity_poly.type
_entity_poly.pdbx_seq_one_letter_code
_entity_poly.pdbx_strand_id
1 'polypeptide(L)'
;MELSSSHIIKSRQDYQICWINVPHLSRRLLAINVDGQYYSFLRLEKTQEQLIAILSKVADQLDKIVITHIDKGYVIWNWEPEVLSNN
;
A
#
# COMPACT_ATOMS: atom_id res chain seq x y z
N MET A 1 4.60 -17.10 11.48
CA MET A 1 4.83 -16.39 10.21
C MET A 1 4.69 -14.91 10.54
N GLU A 2 5.80 -14.27 10.91
CA GLU A 2 5.81 -12.84 11.19
C GLU A 2 5.75 -12.11 9.85
N LEU A 3 4.74 -11.26 9.67
CA LEU A 3 4.60 -10.40 8.49
C LEU A 3 5.54 -9.18 8.65
N SER A 4 6.85 -9.45 8.73
CA SER A 4 7.88 -8.51 9.17
C SER A 4 8.06 -7.26 8.31
N SER A 5 7.46 -7.21 7.11
CA SER A 5 7.54 -6.07 6.18
C SER A 5 6.21 -5.34 5.97
N SER A 6 5.14 -5.71 6.68
CA SER A 6 3.81 -5.11 6.51
C SER A 6 3.39 -4.24 7.69
N HIS A 7 3.08 -2.97 7.43
CA HIS A 7 2.54 -2.06 8.45
C HIS A 7 1.03 -1.88 8.24
N ILE A 8 0.23 -2.23 9.24
CA ILE A 8 -1.22 -2.03 9.20
C ILE A 8 -1.56 -0.66 9.80
N ILE A 9 -2.06 0.24 8.96
CA ILE A 9 -2.58 1.55 9.37
C ILE A 9 -4.04 1.40 9.77
N LYS A 10 -4.35 1.79 11.00
CA LYS A 10 -5.69 1.64 11.59
C LYS A 10 -6.50 2.93 11.57
N SER A 11 -5.86 4.10 11.61
CA SER A 11 -6.55 5.39 11.59
C SER A 11 -6.51 6.00 10.20
N ARG A 12 -7.64 6.57 9.76
CA ARG A 12 -7.72 7.34 8.52
C ARG A 12 -6.86 8.61 8.55
N GLN A 13 -6.53 9.11 9.74
CA GLN A 13 -5.71 10.33 9.89
C GLN A 13 -4.23 10.09 9.61
N ASP A 14 -3.78 8.83 9.67
CA ASP A 14 -2.38 8.44 9.49
C ASP A 14 -1.97 8.41 8.00
N TYR A 15 -2.90 8.69 7.09
CA TYR A 15 -2.63 8.71 5.66
C TYR A 15 -3.53 9.67 4.88
N GLN A 16 -3.03 10.14 3.74
CA GLN A 16 -3.79 10.96 2.80
C GLN A 16 -3.96 10.25 1.47
N ILE A 17 -5.19 10.18 0.96
CA ILE A 17 -5.45 9.64 -0.38
C ILE A 17 -5.02 10.68 -1.42
N CYS A 18 -4.28 10.25 -2.44
CA CYS A 18 -3.78 11.09 -3.51
C CYS A 18 -3.68 10.33 -4.84
N TRP A 19 -3.22 11.04 -5.87
CA TRP A 19 -2.85 10.47 -7.16
C TRP A 19 -1.41 10.82 -7.48
N ILE A 20 -0.62 9.83 -7.86
CA ILE A 20 0.82 9.98 -8.14
C ILE A 20 1.13 9.69 -9.61
N ASN A 21 2.18 10.32 -10.14
CA ASN A 21 2.77 9.92 -11.41
C ASN A 21 4.01 9.07 -11.11
N VAL A 22 4.06 7.85 -11.60
CA VAL A 22 5.24 6.98 -11.49
C VAL A 22 6.04 7.13 -12.79
N PRO A 23 7.36 7.39 -12.75
CA PRO A 23 8.17 7.72 -13.94
C PRO A 23 8.04 6.75 -15.11
N HIS A 24 7.83 5.46 -14.84
CA HIS A 24 7.73 4.41 -15.85
C HIS A 24 6.29 4.09 -16.29
N LEU A 25 5.29 4.79 -15.75
CA LEU A 25 3.89 4.60 -16.08
C LEU A 25 3.30 5.85 -16.74
N SER A 26 2.65 5.65 -17.89
CA SER A 26 1.95 6.71 -18.61
C SER A 26 0.68 7.21 -17.90
N ARG A 27 0.22 6.49 -16.88
CA ARG A 27 -1.01 6.80 -16.13
C ARG A 27 -0.71 7.15 -14.68
N ARG A 28 -1.57 7.99 -14.10
CA ARG A 28 -1.59 8.22 -12.66
C ARG A 28 -2.11 7.00 -11.92
N LEU A 29 -1.54 6.73 -10.76
CA LEU A 29 -2.01 5.69 -9.84
C LEU A 29 -2.73 6.31 -8.65
N LEU A 30 -3.82 5.67 -8.23
CA LEU A 30 -4.41 5.94 -6.93
C LEU A 30 -3.40 5.53 -5.86
N ALA A 31 -3.17 6.39 -4.88
CA ALA A 31 -2.17 6.16 -3.86
C ALA A 31 -2.59 6.72 -2.50
N ILE A 32 -1.81 6.35 -1.48
CA ILE A 32 -1.79 7.02 -0.19
C ILE A 32 -0.42 7.62 0.07
N ASN A 33 -0.38 8.76 0.75
CA ASN A 33 0.81 9.30 1.38
C ASN A 33 0.79 8.92 2.86
N VAL A 34 1.88 8.34 3.34
CA VAL A 34 2.13 7.99 4.74
C VAL A 34 3.51 8.54 5.08
N ASP A 35 3.55 9.53 5.97
CA ASP A 35 4.80 10.18 6.40
C ASP A 35 5.72 10.62 5.24
N GLY A 36 5.14 11.19 4.19
CA GLY A 36 5.90 11.68 3.03
C GLY A 36 6.32 10.61 2.04
N GLN A 37 5.98 9.34 2.28
CA GLN A 37 6.19 8.22 1.36
C GLN A 37 4.90 7.85 0.65
N TYR A 38 5.00 7.51 -0.64
CA TYR A 38 3.83 7.19 -1.45
C TYR A 38 3.70 5.69 -1.66
N TYR A 39 2.45 5.22 -1.57
CA TYR A 39 2.11 3.83 -1.79
C TYR A 39 0.93 3.74 -2.75
N SER A 40 1.10 3.04 -3.87
CA SER A 40 0.06 2.88 -4.88
C SER A 40 -0.92 1.76 -4.53
N PHE A 41 -2.16 1.87 -5.00
CA PHE A 41 -3.16 0.84 -4.82
C PHE A 41 -2.74 -0.43 -5.57
N LEU A 42 -2.54 -1.52 -4.84
CA LEU A 42 -2.22 -2.82 -5.42
C LEU A 42 -3.48 -3.68 -5.53
N ARG A 43 -4.19 -3.86 -4.41
CA ARG A 43 -5.36 -4.75 -4.34
C ARG A 43 -6.23 -4.49 -3.11
N LEU A 44 -7.51 -4.88 -3.19
CA LEU A 44 -8.43 -5.03 -2.06
C LEU A 44 -8.73 -6.51 -1.81
N GLU A 45 -8.57 -6.96 -0.58
CA GLU A 45 -8.97 -8.30 -0.11
C GLU A 45 -10.11 -8.18 0.90
N LYS A 46 -11.11 -9.07 0.83
CA LYS A 46 -12.31 -8.96 1.66
C LYS A 46 -12.10 -9.50 3.07
N THR A 47 -11.26 -10.52 3.21
CA THR A 47 -11.02 -11.19 4.49
C THR A 47 -9.55 -11.19 4.87
N GLN A 48 -9.28 -11.36 6.15
CA GLN A 48 -7.91 -11.42 6.67
C GLN A 48 -7.17 -12.65 6.16
N GLU A 49 -7.85 -13.78 5.96
CA GLU A 49 -7.26 -15.01 5.42
C GLU A 49 -6.78 -14.81 3.97
N GLN A 50 -7.58 -14.10 3.16
CA GLN A 50 -7.19 -13.76 1.79
C GLN A 50 -5.96 -12.84 1.77
N LEU A 51 -5.96 -11.82 2.63
CA LEU A 51 -4.82 -10.94 2.83
C LEU A 51 -3.56 -11.74 3.17
N ILE A 52 -3.60 -12.60 4.20
CA ILE A 52 -2.45 -13.42 4.60
C ILE A 52 -1.97 -14.30 3.43
N ALA A 53 -2.88 -14.97 2.74
CA ALA A 53 -2.53 -15.83 1.61
C ALA A 53 -1.85 -15.07 0.45
N ILE A 54 -2.22 -13.81 0.23
CA ILE A 54 -1.54 -12.95 -0.75
C ILE A 54 -0.19 -12.51 -0.23
N LEU A 55 -0.11 -11.99 1.00
CA LEU A 55 1.15 -11.54 1.59
C LEU A 55 2.20 -12.66 1.59
N SER A 56 1.83 -13.89 1.92
CA SER A 56 2.74 -15.04 1.85
C SER A 56 3.27 -15.35 0.44
N LYS A 57 2.60 -14.92 -0.62
CA LYS A 57 3.03 -15.15 -2.02
C LYS A 57 3.88 -14.02 -2.57
N VAL A 58 3.67 -12.79 -2.09
CA VAL A 58 4.31 -11.59 -2.64
C VAL A 58 5.32 -10.95 -1.70
N ALA A 59 5.43 -11.43 -0.46
CA ALA A 59 6.36 -10.89 0.55
C ALA A 59 7.81 -10.83 0.05
N ASP A 60 8.25 -11.81 -0.74
CA ASP A 60 9.63 -11.85 -1.24
C ASP A 60 9.87 -10.88 -2.42
N GLN A 61 8.81 -10.35 -3.04
CA GLN A 61 8.90 -9.49 -4.23
C GLN A 61 8.63 -8.01 -3.93
N LEU A 62 7.99 -7.71 -2.79
CA LEU A 62 7.59 -6.35 -2.43
C LEU A 62 8.45 -5.87 -1.25
N ASP A 63 9.30 -4.88 -1.51
CA ASP A 63 10.22 -4.33 -0.52
C ASP A 63 9.49 -3.77 0.71
N LYS A 64 8.44 -2.97 0.46
CA LYS A 64 7.67 -2.33 1.52
C LYS A 64 6.20 -2.25 1.14
N ILE A 65 5.35 -2.66 2.08
CA ILE A 65 3.90 -2.65 1.90
C ILE A 65 3.20 -2.03 3.12
N VAL A 66 2.10 -1.35 2.83
CA VAL A 66 1.19 -0.80 3.82
C VAL A 66 -0.19 -1.40 3.61
N ILE A 67 -0.90 -1.66 4.70
CA ILE A 67 -2.25 -2.20 4.67
C ILE A 67 -3.17 -1.24 5.41
N THR A 68 -4.29 -0.85 4.80
CA THR A 68 -5.35 -0.09 5.48
C THR A 68 -6.60 -0.94 5.60
N HIS A 69 -7.27 -0.88 6.75
CA HIS A 69 -8.60 -1.49 6.90
C HIS A 69 -9.69 -0.46 6.62
N ILE A 70 -10.62 -0.82 5.75
CA ILE A 70 -11.83 -0.04 5.42
C ILE A 70 -13.06 -0.94 5.59
N ASP A 71 -14.26 -0.37 5.60
CA ASP A 71 -15.51 -1.13 5.76
C ASP A 71 -15.67 -2.27 4.73
N LYS A 72 -15.02 -2.14 3.56
CA LYS A 72 -15.06 -3.13 2.47
C LYS A 72 -13.98 -4.22 2.55
N GLY A 73 -13.06 -4.14 3.51
CA GLY A 73 -11.96 -5.10 3.71
C GLY A 73 -10.59 -4.44 3.87
N TYR A 74 -9.55 -5.15 3.43
CA TYR A 74 -8.15 -4.78 3.58
C TYR A 74 -7.56 -4.34 2.24
N VAL A 75 -7.07 -3.11 2.18
CA VAL A 75 -6.38 -2.59 0.99
C VAL A 75 -4.89 -2.75 1.17
N ILE A 76 -4.24 -3.35 0.19
CA ILE A 76 -2.79 -3.51 0.09
C ILE A 76 -2.24 -2.37 -0.77
N TRP A 77 -1.26 -1.67 -0.23
CA TRP A 77 -0.59 -0.55 -0.87
C TRP A 77 0.89 -0.88 -1.08
N ASN A 78 1.37 -0.73 -2.31
CA ASN A 78 2.75 -0.99 -2.71
C ASN A 78 3.57 0.29 -2.62
N TRP A 79 4.76 0.24 -2.00
CA TRP A 79 5.66 1.39 -1.95
C TRP A 79 6.19 1.75 -3.34
N GLU A 80 6.15 3.04 -3.67
CA GLU A 80 6.66 3.57 -4.93
C GLU A 80 7.91 4.43 -4.67
N PRO A 81 9.13 3.84 -4.64
CA PRO A 81 10.36 4.55 -4.26
C PRO A 81 10.73 5.68 -5.22
N GLU A 82 10.29 5.58 -6.47
CA GLU A 82 10.56 6.55 -7.53
C GLU A 82 9.71 7.82 -7.40
N VAL A 83 8.67 7.80 -6.57
CA VAL A 83 7.80 8.95 -6.34
C VAL A 83 8.33 9.74 -5.15
N LEU A 84 9.01 10.84 -5.46
CA LEU A 84 9.52 11.76 -4.47
C LEU A 84 8.38 12.62 -3.90
N SER A 85 8.45 12.93 -2.61
CA SER A 85 7.65 14.01 -2.03
C SER A 85 8.17 15.31 -2.58
N ASN A 86 7.39 15.94 -3.46
CA ASN A 86 7.60 17.32 -3.83
C ASN A 86 7.31 18.16 -2.58
N ASN A 87 8.36 18.45 -1.82
CA ASN A 87 8.34 19.45 -0.75
C ASN A 87 8.42 20.85 -1.36
#